data_AF-A0A814Q1V1-F1
#
_entry.id   AF-A0A814Q1V1-F1
#
_cell.length_a   1.000
_cell.length_b   1.000
_cell.length_c   1.000
_cell.angle_alpha   90.00
_cell.angle_beta   90.00
_cell.angle_gamma   90.00
#
_symmetry.space_group_name_H-M   'P 1'
#
loop_
_entity.id
_entity.type
_entity.pdbx_description
1 polymer ?
#
loop_
_entity_poly.entity_id
_entity_poly.type
_entity_poly.pdbx_seq_one_letter_code
_entity_poly.pdbx_strand_id
1 'polypeptide(L)'
;MAYQIGPYKFSLDDIEHGILRSNRLHPTKNIQFFAPNDPRLKFKVKNFDPRIHFALNCGAKGCPPISFYTIENVERGLQAASINFCTNETEIDTNECKISLSRLFLWYGSDFVSDKNFYNEQILEFIGKNLRECDEKATQFKELMRTKMQVNIEYSNYDWEINNKI
;
A
#
# COMPACT_ATOMS: atom_id res chain seq x y z
N MET A 1 -20.83 -4.69 -7.73
CA MET A 1 -20.70 -5.53 -8.94
C MET A 1 -20.01 -6.84 -8.56
N ALA A 2 -20.23 -7.93 -9.31
CA ALA A 2 -19.62 -9.22 -9.04
C ALA A 2 -19.36 -9.99 -10.35
N TYR A 3 -18.30 -10.78 -10.35
CA TYR A 3 -17.82 -11.58 -11.47
C TYR A 3 -18.08 -13.06 -11.18
N GLN A 4 -18.64 -13.77 -12.16
CA GLN A 4 -18.82 -15.21 -12.10
C GLN A 4 -17.59 -15.88 -12.74
N ILE A 5 -16.83 -16.64 -11.95
CA ILE A 5 -15.64 -17.38 -12.41
C ILE A 5 -15.85 -18.86 -12.09
N GLY A 6 -16.23 -19.64 -13.11
CA GLY A 6 -16.65 -21.03 -12.93
C GLY A 6 -17.85 -21.12 -11.98
N PRO A 7 -17.81 -21.94 -10.91
CA PRO A 7 -18.90 -22.06 -9.95
C PRO A 7 -18.89 -20.94 -8.88
N TYR A 8 -17.89 -20.06 -8.87
CA TYR A 8 -17.68 -19.08 -7.81
C TYR A 8 -18.06 -17.67 -8.24
N LYS A 9 -18.59 -16.91 -7.28
CA LYS A 9 -18.87 -15.49 -7.43
C LYS A 9 -17.85 -14.68 -6.62
N PHE A 10 -17.27 -13.66 -7.25
CA PHE A 10 -16.29 -12.77 -6.65
C PHE A 10 -16.69 -11.31 -6.84
N SER A 11 -16.74 -10.55 -5.75
CA SER A 11 -16.67 -9.08 -5.80
C SER A 11 -15.21 -8.61 -5.92
N LEU A 12 -15.01 -7.31 -6.17
CA LEU A 12 -13.67 -6.73 -6.14
C LEU A 12 -13.06 -6.83 -4.73
N ASP A 13 -13.86 -6.57 -3.68
CA ASP A 13 -13.42 -6.75 -2.30
C ASP A 13 -13.02 -8.22 -1.98
N ASP A 14 -13.74 -9.21 -2.54
CA ASP A 14 -13.37 -10.62 -2.38
C ASP A 14 -11.98 -10.91 -3.00
N ILE A 15 -11.69 -10.30 -4.15
CA ILE A 15 -10.41 -10.46 -4.83
C ILE A 15 -9.31 -9.73 -4.04
N GLU A 16 -9.53 -8.48 -3.67
CA GLU A 16 -8.55 -7.69 -2.93
C GLU A 16 -8.29 -8.28 -1.55
N HIS A 17 -9.31 -8.43 -0.72
CA HIS A 17 -9.15 -8.80 0.68
C HIS A 17 -9.09 -10.31 0.90
N GLY A 18 -9.90 -11.06 0.18
CA GLY A 18 -9.98 -12.52 0.32
C GLY A 18 -8.84 -13.24 -0.39
N ILE A 19 -8.44 -12.79 -1.59
CA ILE A 19 -7.40 -13.44 -2.40
C ILE A 19 -6.03 -12.77 -2.21
N LEU A 20 -5.90 -11.50 -2.59
CA LEU A 20 -4.60 -10.81 -2.69
C LEU A 20 -4.02 -10.43 -1.31
N ARG A 21 -4.86 -10.00 -0.36
CA ARG A 21 -4.47 -9.80 1.04
C ARG A 21 -4.48 -11.09 1.86
N SER A 22 -4.55 -12.25 1.22
CA SER A 22 -4.51 -13.57 1.86
C SER A 22 -5.57 -13.75 2.98
N ASN A 23 -6.77 -13.19 2.78
CA ASN A 23 -7.88 -13.22 3.73
C ASN A 23 -7.55 -12.64 5.12
N ARG A 24 -6.70 -11.61 5.16
CA ARG A 24 -6.44 -10.80 6.36
C ARG A 24 -7.69 -10.01 6.78
N LEU A 25 -7.72 -9.57 8.03
CA LEU A 25 -8.79 -8.73 8.55
C LEU A 25 -8.88 -7.43 7.75
N HIS A 26 -10.11 -7.02 7.46
CA HIS A 26 -10.37 -5.73 6.84
C HIS A 26 -9.95 -4.60 7.79
N PRO A 27 -9.20 -3.59 7.31
CA PRO A 27 -8.66 -2.54 8.18
C PRO A 27 -9.71 -1.79 9.00
N THR A 28 -10.89 -1.55 8.41
CA THR A 28 -11.96 -0.78 9.07
C THR A 28 -13.14 -1.61 9.56
N LYS A 29 -13.38 -2.78 8.96
CA LYS A 29 -14.55 -3.63 9.27
C LYS A 29 -14.17 -4.74 10.25
N ASN A 30 -12.87 -5.02 10.38
CA ASN A 30 -12.32 -6.07 11.23
C ASN A 30 -12.96 -7.45 11.01
N ILE A 31 -13.30 -7.75 9.75
CA ILE A 31 -13.84 -9.04 9.30
C ILE A 31 -12.93 -9.68 8.26
N GLN A 32 -12.98 -11.00 8.15
CA GLN A 32 -12.45 -11.74 7.01
C GLN A 32 -13.52 -11.88 5.93
N PHE A 33 -13.11 -11.86 4.66
CA PHE A 33 -14.05 -11.94 3.53
C PHE A 33 -14.48 -13.36 3.21
N PHE A 34 -13.61 -14.33 3.50
CA PHE A 34 -13.90 -15.75 3.36
C PHE A 34 -13.93 -16.41 4.74
N ALA A 35 -15.04 -17.09 5.04
CA ALA A 35 -15.17 -17.92 6.24
C ALA A 35 -14.24 -19.16 6.17
N PRO A 36 -13.90 -19.81 7.29
CA PRO A 36 -12.95 -20.95 7.32
C PRO A 36 -13.29 -22.12 6.39
N ASN A 37 -14.56 -22.31 6.05
CA ASN A 37 -15.05 -23.37 5.15
C ASN A 37 -15.41 -22.86 3.75
N ASP A 38 -15.12 -21.59 3.43
CA ASP A 38 -15.40 -21.03 2.11
C ASP A 38 -14.48 -21.67 1.06
N PRO A 39 -15.03 -22.33 0.01
CA PRO A 39 -14.23 -23.01 -1.01
C PRO A 39 -13.33 -22.07 -1.81
N ARG A 40 -13.57 -20.75 -1.77
CA ARG A 40 -12.74 -19.73 -2.42
C ARG A 40 -11.41 -19.50 -1.72
N LEU A 41 -11.26 -19.94 -0.46
CA LEU A 41 -9.99 -19.84 0.29
C LEU A 41 -8.81 -20.49 -0.43
N LYS A 42 -9.04 -21.52 -1.25
CA LYS A 42 -7.99 -22.20 -2.01
C LYS A 42 -7.27 -21.30 -3.03
N PHE A 43 -7.88 -20.18 -3.40
CA PHE A 43 -7.31 -19.24 -4.38
C PHE A 43 -6.44 -18.16 -3.74
N LYS A 44 -6.45 -18.01 -2.41
CA LYS A 44 -5.69 -16.96 -1.75
C LYS A 44 -4.19 -17.07 -2.03
N VAL A 45 -3.51 -15.92 -2.11
CA VAL A 45 -2.06 -15.92 -2.25
C VAL A 45 -1.42 -16.56 -1.02
N LYS A 46 -0.41 -17.40 -1.23
CA LYS A 46 0.33 -18.06 -0.15
C LYS A 46 1.21 -17.07 0.60
N ASN A 47 1.90 -16.21 -0.15
CA ASN A 47 2.77 -15.17 0.36
C ASN A 47 2.09 -13.84 0.09
N PHE A 48 1.71 -13.14 1.16
CA PHE A 48 1.15 -11.80 1.07
C PHE A 48 2.25 -10.79 0.76
N ASP A 49 1.98 -9.86 -0.14
CA ASP A 49 2.87 -8.76 -0.49
C ASP A 49 2.15 -7.42 -0.26
N PRO A 50 2.62 -6.54 0.63
CA PRO A 50 1.97 -5.26 0.89
C PRO A 50 2.00 -4.30 -0.30
N ARG A 51 2.88 -4.52 -1.28
CA ARG A 51 2.99 -3.68 -2.49
C ARG A 51 1.73 -3.73 -3.36
N ILE A 52 0.84 -4.70 -3.15
CA ILE A 52 -0.45 -4.75 -3.87
C ILE A 52 -1.29 -3.48 -3.63
N HIS A 53 -1.13 -2.82 -2.48
CA HIS A 53 -1.85 -1.58 -2.15
C HIS A 53 -1.52 -0.42 -3.08
N PHE A 54 -0.38 -0.48 -3.77
CA PHE A 54 0.05 0.54 -4.74
C PHE A 54 -0.20 0.12 -6.19
N ALA A 55 -0.38 -1.19 -6.41
CA ALA A 55 -0.61 -1.78 -7.73
C ALA A 55 -2.09 -1.83 -8.11
N LEU A 56 -2.97 -1.94 -7.12
CA LEU A 56 -4.41 -1.85 -7.32
C LEU A 56 -4.77 -0.38 -7.54
N ASN A 57 -4.98 -0.02 -8.80
CA ASN A 57 -5.36 1.33 -9.21
C ASN A 57 -6.89 1.51 -9.04
N CYS A 58 -7.30 2.46 -8.21
CA CYS A 58 -8.71 2.80 -7.97
C CYS A 58 -9.28 3.82 -8.98
N GLY A 59 -8.47 4.31 -9.92
CA GLY A 59 -8.80 5.36 -10.87
C GLY A 59 -8.74 6.78 -10.30
N ALA A 60 -8.19 6.97 -9.09
CA ALA A 60 -8.08 8.27 -8.43
C ALA A 60 -6.91 9.10 -8.99
N LYS A 61 -6.97 10.43 -8.83
CA LYS A 61 -6.02 11.40 -9.42
C LYS A 61 -4.54 11.20 -8.99
N GLY A 62 -4.30 10.59 -7.83
CA GLY A 62 -2.96 10.24 -7.33
C GLY A 62 -2.46 8.84 -7.73
N CYS A 63 -3.24 8.03 -8.46
CA CYS A 63 -2.85 6.65 -8.77
C CYS A 63 -1.80 6.57 -9.91
N PRO A 64 -0.81 5.67 -9.82
CA PRO A 64 0.14 5.41 -10.90
C PRO A 64 -0.58 4.86 -12.15
N PRO A 65 -0.03 5.02 -13.36
CA PRO A 65 -0.66 4.53 -14.60
C PRO A 65 -1.02 3.03 -14.50
N ILE A 66 -2.19 2.67 -15.04
CA ILE A 66 -2.67 1.27 -15.06
C ILE A 66 -1.60 0.41 -15.72
N SER A 67 -1.11 -0.57 -14.95
CA SER A 67 -0.05 -1.48 -15.38
C SER A 67 -0.62 -2.89 -15.56
N PHE A 68 -0.20 -3.57 -16.62
CA PHE A 68 -0.53 -4.97 -16.84
C PHE A 68 0.53 -5.86 -16.19
N TYR A 69 0.08 -6.75 -15.31
CA TYR A 69 0.97 -7.66 -14.58
C TYR A 69 1.01 -9.03 -15.25
N THR A 70 2.21 -9.50 -15.54
CA THR A 70 2.53 -10.86 -15.99
C THR A 70 3.50 -11.49 -15.00
N ILE A 71 3.71 -12.81 -15.09
CA ILE A 71 4.66 -13.53 -14.21
C ILE A 71 6.06 -12.92 -14.33
N GLU A 72 6.45 -12.49 -15.54
CA GLU A 72 7.79 -11.98 -15.84
C GLU A 72 7.99 -10.53 -15.37
N ASN A 73 6.92 -9.76 -15.20
CA ASN A 73 7.01 -8.34 -14.88
C ASN A 73 6.49 -7.98 -13.47
N VAL A 74 5.85 -8.93 -12.76
CA VAL A 74 5.13 -8.63 -11.52
C VAL A 74 6.00 -7.97 -10.47
N GLU A 75 7.22 -8.48 -10.26
CA GLU A 75 8.16 -7.91 -9.28
C GLU A 75 8.56 -6.48 -9.63
N ARG A 76 8.92 -6.24 -10.89
CA ARG A 76 9.29 -4.90 -11.36
C ARG A 76 8.11 -3.94 -11.29
N GLY A 77 6.92 -4.41 -11.64
CA GLY A 77 5.69 -3.62 -11.59
C GLY A 77 5.28 -3.25 -10.17
N LEU A 78 5.36 -4.18 -9.22
CA LEU A 78 5.09 -3.93 -7.81
C LEU A 78 6.12 -2.97 -7.22
N GLN A 79 7.40 -3.13 -7.55
CA GLN A 79 8.46 -2.22 -7.13
C GLN A 79 8.24 -0.81 -7.69
N ALA A 80 7.95 -0.69 -8.99
CA ALA A 80 7.72 0.60 -9.63
C ALA A 80 6.48 1.31 -9.04
N ALA A 81 5.39 0.57 -8.79
CA ALA A 81 4.20 1.10 -8.14
C ALA A 81 4.51 1.62 -6.72
N SER A 82 5.27 0.85 -5.94
CA SER A 82 5.69 1.23 -4.59
C SER A 82 6.56 2.48 -4.60
N ILE A 83 7.55 2.56 -5.51
CA ILE A 83 8.42 3.72 -5.64
C ILE A 83 7.63 4.96 -6.02
N ASN A 84 6.77 4.85 -7.02
CA ASN A 84 5.94 5.96 -7.48
C ASN A 84 5.01 6.46 -6.38
N PHE A 85 4.30 5.57 -5.69
CA PHE A 85 3.41 5.93 -4.60
C PHE A 85 4.17 6.59 -3.45
N CYS A 86 5.21 5.94 -2.92
CA CYS A 86 5.94 6.46 -1.75
C CYS A 86 6.63 7.78 -2.06
N THR A 87 7.16 7.98 -3.27
CA THR A 87 7.79 9.25 -3.66
C THR A 87 6.77 10.39 -3.82
N ASN A 88 5.61 10.11 -4.42
CA ASN A 88 4.61 11.14 -4.69
C ASN A 88 3.75 11.49 -3.47
N GLU A 89 3.45 10.51 -2.61
CA GLU A 89 2.51 10.64 -1.49
C GLU A 89 3.20 10.85 -0.13
N THR A 90 4.53 10.99 -0.13
CA THR A 90 5.30 11.35 1.06
C THR A 90 5.78 12.79 0.93
N GLU A 91 5.50 13.63 1.91
CA GLU A 91 6.11 14.95 2.03
C GLU A 91 7.05 14.99 3.23
N ILE A 92 8.16 15.69 3.08
CA ILE A 92 9.23 15.73 4.08
C ILE A 92 9.59 17.18 4.34
N ASP A 93 9.52 17.57 5.62
CA ASP A 93 9.98 18.86 6.10
C ASP A 93 11.16 18.64 7.05
N THR A 94 12.36 18.96 6.57
CA THR A 94 13.60 18.81 7.35
C THR A 94 13.72 19.85 8.47
N ASN A 95 13.10 21.02 8.32
CA ASN A 95 13.15 22.08 9.32
C ASN A 95 12.27 21.75 10.52
N GLU A 96 11.07 21.21 10.26
CA GLU A 96 10.13 20.79 11.31
C GLU A 96 10.36 19.36 11.81
N CYS A 97 11.34 18.62 11.25
CA CYS A 97 11.54 17.20 11.51
C CYS A 97 10.25 16.39 11.32
N LYS A 98 9.54 16.63 10.21
CA LYS A 98 8.19 16.11 9.97
C LYS A 98 8.11 15.33 8.67
N ILE A 99 7.37 14.22 8.71
CA ILE A 99 7.06 13.41 7.53
C ILE A 99 5.54 13.25 7.44
N SER A 100 4.95 13.73 6.34
CA SER A 100 3.56 13.46 5.99
C SER A 100 3.46 12.21 5.13
N LEU A 101 2.62 11.26 5.53
CA LEU A 101 2.37 10.01 4.81
C LEU A 101 0.92 9.90 4.35
N SER A 102 0.66 9.11 3.32
CA SER A 102 -0.70 8.76 2.94
C SER A 102 -1.43 8.01 4.07
N ARG A 103 -2.72 8.33 4.29
CA ARG A 103 -3.63 7.58 5.19
C ARG A 103 -3.76 6.10 4.83
N LEU A 104 -3.34 5.68 3.65
CA LEU A 104 -3.22 4.26 3.30
C LEU A 104 -2.39 3.51 4.35
N PHE A 105 -1.28 4.09 4.80
CA PHE A 105 -0.44 3.50 5.84
C PHE A 105 -1.09 3.50 7.22
N LEU A 106 -2.12 4.32 7.45
CA LEU A 106 -2.93 4.28 8.67
C LEU A 106 -3.99 3.19 8.60
N TRP A 107 -4.71 3.10 7.48
CA TRP A 107 -5.77 2.11 7.31
C TRP A 107 -5.18 0.70 7.22
N TYR A 108 -4.21 0.49 6.33
CA TYR A 108 -3.61 -0.81 6.07
C TYR A 108 -2.31 -1.04 6.84
N GLY A 109 -2.04 -0.28 7.91
CA GLY A 109 -0.79 -0.36 8.66
C GLY A 109 -0.36 -1.76 9.06
N SER A 110 -1.31 -2.60 9.49
CA SER A 110 -1.06 -4.01 9.86
C SER A 110 -0.52 -4.89 8.73
N ASP A 111 -0.63 -4.43 7.49
CA ASP A 111 -0.11 -5.13 6.32
C ASP A 111 1.37 -4.81 6.08
N PHE A 112 1.86 -3.67 6.56
CA PHE A 112 3.25 -3.24 6.40
C PHE A 112 4.14 -3.57 7.59
N VAL A 113 3.55 -3.92 8.74
CA VAL A 113 4.29 -4.16 9.99
C VAL A 113 4.19 -5.62 10.43
N SER A 114 5.31 -6.15 10.91
CA SER A 114 5.39 -7.48 11.52
C SER A 114 5.18 -7.43 13.04
N ASP A 115 5.65 -6.36 13.68
CA ASP A 115 5.46 -6.09 15.10
C ASP A 115 4.84 -4.70 15.31
N LYS A 116 3.75 -4.64 16.08
CA LYS A 116 3.04 -3.38 16.36
C LYS A 116 3.84 -2.44 17.27
N ASN A 117 4.78 -2.96 18.05
CA ASN A 117 5.63 -2.14 18.94
C ASN A 117 6.62 -1.26 18.15
N PHE A 118 6.93 -1.66 16.91
CA PHE A 118 7.85 -0.96 16.01
C PHE A 118 7.12 -0.42 14.78
N TYR A 119 5.87 0.02 14.97
CA TYR A 119 4.99 0.38 13.85
C TYR A 119 5.59 1.50 13.01
N ASN A 120 5.94 2.63 13.64
CA ASN A 120 6.43 3.81 12.93
C ASN A 120 7.78 3.52 12.28
N GLU A 121 8.66 2.80 12.96
CA GLU A 121 9.98 2.42 12.47
C GLU A 121 9.88 1.54 11.21
N GLN A 122 9.00 0.54 11.21
CA GLN A 122 8.81 -0.33 10.05
C GLN A 122 8.13 0.40 8.89
N ILE A 123 7.19 1.30 9.15
CA ILE A 123 6.60 2.16 8.12
C ILE A 123 7.68 3.05 7.50
N LEU A 124 8.49 3.73 8.31
CA LEU A 124 9.57 4.58 7.82
C LEU A 124 10.63 3.77 7.07
N GLU A 125 10.97 2.56 7.52
CA GLU A 125 11.86 1.66 6.80
C GLU A 125 11.28 1.29 5.42
N PHE A 126 9.97 0.99 5.36
CA PHE A 126 9.28 0.71 4.11
C PHE A 126 9.30 1.92 3.16
N ILE A 127 9.01 3.12 3.66
CA ILE A 127 9.06 4.37 2.88
C ILE A 127 10.48 4.59 2.36
N GLY A 128 11.49 4.58 3.23
CA GLY A 128 12.87 4.85 2.86
C GLY A 128 13.41 3.91 1.79
N LYS A 129 13.02 2.63 1.82
CA LYS A 129 13.35 1.65 0.78
C LYS A 129 12.65 1.89 -0.57
N ASN A 130 11.55 2.64 -0.57
CA ASN A 130 10.72 2.90 -1.74
C ASN A 130 10.69 4.39 -2.12
N LEU A 131 11.60 5.22 -1.62
CA LEU A 131 11.83 6.53 -2.20
C LEU A 131 12.74 6.41 -3.44
N ARG A 132 12.44 7.18 -4.49
CA ARG A 132 13.27 7.22 -5.70
C ARG A 132 14.68 7.75 -5.37
N GLU A 133 15.72 6.99 -5.69
CA GLU A 133 17.10 7.23 -5.20
C GLU A 133 17.69 8.62 -5.50
N CYS A 134 17.30 9.24 -6.63
CA CYS A 134 17.77 10.55 -7.06
C CYS A 134 16.75 11.69 -6.82
N ASP A 135 15.72 11.43 -6.01
CA ASP A 135 14.73 12.44 -5.65
C ASP A 135 15.20 13.24 -4.43
N GLU A 136 14.84 14.53 -4.38
CA GLU A 136 15.17 15.40 -3.25
C GLU A 136 14.62 14.82 -1.94
N LYS A 137 13.40 14.25 -1.99
CA LYS A 137 12.75 13.60 -0.84
C LYS A 137 13.59 12.45 -0.28
N ALA A 138 14.23 11.65 -1.14
CA ALA A 138 15.10 10.57 -0.66
C ALA A 138 16.33 11.08 0.09
N THR A 139 16.85 12.25 -0.29
CA THR A 139 17.99 12.88 0.37
C THR A 139 17.57 13.47 1.72
N GLN A 140 16.48 14.23 1.74
CA GLN A 140 15.87 14.80 2.95
C GLN A 140 15.51 13.71 3.97
N PHE A 141 14.93 12.58 3.50
CA PHE A 141 14.62 11.43 4.34
C PHE A 141 15.86 10.88 5.03
N LYS A 142 16.93 10.64 4.28
CA LYS A 142 18.20 10.12 4.81
C LYS A 142 18.83 11.09 5.82
N GLU A 143 18.72 12.39 5.57
CA GLU A 143 19.19 13.41 6.50
C GLU A 143 18.44 13.34 7.83
N LEU A 144 17.10 13.32 7.80
CA LEU A 144 16.27 13.19 9.01
C LEU A 144 16.60 11.91 9.79
N MET A 145 16.67 10.77 9.10
CA MET A 145 16.98 9.49 9.74
C MET A 145 18.37 9.46 10.39
N ARG A 146 19.34 10.25 9.88
CA ARG A 146 20.69 10.36 10.45
C ARG A 146 20.74 11.22 11.71
N THR A 147 19.88 12.22 11.83
CA THR A 147 19.91 13.18 12.95
C THR A 147 19.58 12.57 14.32
N LYS A 148 18.99 11.36 14.35
CA LYS A 148 18.45 10.69 15.55
C LYS A 148 17.43 11.54 16.33
N MET A 149 16.95 12.63 15.73
CA MET A 149 15.84 13.41 16.28
C MET A 149 14.55 12.62 16.10
N GLN A 150 13.65 12.75 17.07
CA GLN A 150 12.32 12.16 16.94
C GLN A 150 11.59 12.84 15.79
N VAL A 151 11.23 12.08 14.76
CA VAL A 151 10.48 12.59 13.61
C VAL A 151 8.99 12.57 13.93
N ASN A 152 8.31 13.68 13.65
CA ASN A 152 6.86 13.77 13.74
C ASN A 152 6.24 13.17 12.48
N ILE A 153 5.40 12.14 12.64
CA ILE A 153 4.68 11.52 11.52
C ILE A 153 3.24 12.01 11.52
N GLU A 154 2.82 12.59 10.41
CA GLU A 154 1.43 12.97 10.17
C GLU A 154 0.85 12.25 8.95
N TYR A 155 -0.48 12.18 8.87
CA TYR A 155 -1.15 11.52 7.76
C TYR A 155 -1.99 12.52 6.96
N SER A 156 -1.71 12.61 5.66
CA SER A 156 -2.37 13.54 4.74
C SER A 156 -3.89 13.27 4.63
N ASN A 157 -4.66 14.31 4.33
CA ASN A 157 -6.07 14.15 4.01
C ASN A 157 -6.18 13.53 2.60
N TYR A 158 -6.61 12.28 2.52
CA TYR A 158 -6.72 11.56 1.25
C TYR A 158 -7.88 12.12 0.41
N ASP A 159 -7.56 12.65 -0.77
CA ASP A 159 -8.55 13.13 -1.74
C ASP A 159 -9.05 11.95 -2.60
N TRP A 160 -10.36 11.69 -2.50
CA TRP A 160 -11.03 10.56 -3.15
C TRP A 160 -11.60 10.92 -4.53
N GLU A 161 -11.29 12.11 -5.08
CA GLU A 161 -11.78 12.53 -6.39
C GLU A 161 -11.33 11.60 -7.55
N ILE A 162 -12.31 11.21 -8.38
CA ILE A 162 -12.19 10.31 -9.54
C ILE A 162 -11.67 11.07 -10.78
N ASN A 163 -10.84 10.41 -11.58
CA ASN A 163 -10.19 10.99 -12.76
C ASN A 163 -11.14 11.15 -13.98
N ASN A 164 -11.35 12.37 -14.44
CA ASN A 164 -12.22 12.72 -15.59
C ASN A 164 -11.46 12.99 -16.91
N LYS A 165 -10.19 12.57 -17.03
CA LYS A 165 -9.45 12.74 -18.30
C LYS A 165 -9.53 11.49 -19.15
N ILE A 166 -10.44 11.54 -20.14
CA ILE A 166 -10.48 10.71 -21.34
C ILE A 166 -9.32 11.12 -22.26
#